data_AF-A0A1A8YI25-F1
#
_entry.id   AF-A0A1A8YI25-F1
#
_cell.length_a   1.000
_cell.length_b   1.000
_cell.length_c   1.000
_cell.angle_alpha   90.00
_cell.angle_beta   90.00
_cell.angle_gamma   90.00
#
_symmetry.space_group_name_H-M   'P 1'
#
loop_
_entity.id
_entity.type
_entity.pdbx_description
1 polymer ?
#
loop_
_entity_poly.entity_id
_entity_poly.type
_entity_poly.pdbx_seq_one_letter_code
_entity_poly.pdbx_strand_id
1 'polypeptide(L)'
;MDDNKIAILKKGLSTFELYMNQYVVRYKNTKVCYLCKNKIESNHIERMENVCPKMWKYFHGMIHQPQCPLQSFGKVLRVKDLRYEELEKYKDDLQRK
;
A
#
# COMPACT_ATOMS: atom_id res chain seq x y z
N MET A 1 -27.06 5.10 -20.17
CA MET A 1 -25.65 4.81 -20.56
C MET A 1 -24.80 4.58 -19.31
N ASP A 2 -25.17 3.62 -18.46
CA ASP A 2 -24.36 3.23 -17.28
C ASP A 2 -24.24 1.71 -17.10
N ASP A 3 -24.98 0.91 -17.88
CA ASP A 3 -24.97 -0.56 -17.81
C ASP A 3 -23.63 -1.18 -18.25
N ASN A 4 -22.81 -0.43 -18.98
CA ASN A 4 -21.52 -0.89 -19.50
C ASN A 4 -20.47 -1.09 -18.39
N LYS A 5 -20.53 -0.32 -17.28
CA LYS A 5 -19.55 -0.44 -16.20
C LYS A 5 -19.73 -1.72 -15.38
N ILE A 6 -20.98 -2.14 -15.18
CA ILE A 6 -21.31 -3.38 -14.44
C ILE A 6 -21.09 -4.62 -15.32
N ALA A 7 -21.33 -4.52 -16.63
CA ALA A 7 -21.03 -5.60 -17.56
C ALA A 7 -19.52 -5.91 -17.66
N ILE A 8 -18.66 -4.88 -17.54
CA ILE A 8 -17.20 -5.07 -17.47
C ILE A 8 -16.79 -5.79 -16.17
N LEU A 9 -17.45 -5.52 -15.04
CA LEU A 9 -17.22 -6.23 -13.77
C LEU A 9 -17.61 -7.72 -13.82
N LYS A 10 -18.51 -8.12 -14.74
CA LYS A 10 -18.90 -9.54 -14.95
C LYS A 10 -17.85 -10.37 -15.68
N LYS A 11 -16.93 -9.76 -16.43
CA LYS A 11 -15.70 -10.43 -16.87
C LYS A 11 -14.77 -10.45 -15.67
N GLY A 12 -14.81 -11.53 -14.90
CA GLY A 12 -14.04 -11.68 -13.67
C GLY A 12 -12.62 -11.14 -13.85
N LEU A 13 -12.28 -10.13 -13.04
CA LEU A 13 -10.92 -9.62 -12.96
C LEU A 13 -10.00 -10.79 -12.65
N SER A 14 -8.98 -10.98 -13.49
CA SER A 14 -8.02 -12.03 -13.24
C SER A 14 -7.35 -11.80 -11.87
N THR A 15 -6.97 -12.87 -11.17
CA THR A 15 -6.26 -12.78 -9.89
C THR A 15 -5.00 -11.91 -10.00
N PHE A 16 -4.36 -11.93 -11.17
CA PHE A 16 -3.24 -11.07 -11.51
C PHE A 16 -3.61 -9.58 -11.55
N GLU A 17 -4.72 -9.22 -12.20
CA GLU A 17 -5.18 -7.83 -12.23
C GLU A 17 -5.58 -7.31 -10.85
N LEU A 18 -6.18 -8.16 -10.01
CA LEU A 18 -6.46 -7.82 -8.61
C LEU A 18 -5.17 -7.54 -7.84
N TYR A 19 -4.17 -8.42 -7.98
CA TYR A 19 -2.85 -8.23 -7.37
C TYR A 19 -2.18 -6.94 -7.83
N MET A 20 -2.14 -6.68 -9.13
CA MET A 20 -1.49 -5.49 -9.69
C MET A 20 -2.18 -4.17 -9.29
N ASN A 21 -3.48 -4.21 -8.96
CA ASN A 21 -4.22 -3.04 -8.48
C ASN A 21 -4.26 -2.90 -6.95
N GLN A 22 -3.64 -3.81 -6.19
CA GLN A 22 -3.56 -3.70 -4.73
C GLN A 22 -2.77 -2.44 -4.33
N TYR A 23 -3.25 -1.73 -3.29
CA TYR A 23 -2.54 -0.59 -2.72
C TYR A 23 -1.42 -1.04 -1.78
N VAL A 24 -0.26 -0.39 -1.92
CA VAL A 24 0.93 -0.59 -1.11
C VAL A 24 1.48 0.76 -0.64
N VAL A 25 2.24 0.73 0.45
CA VAL A 25 2.92 1.90 0.98
C VAL A 25 4.42 1.68 0.88
N ARG A 26 5.10 2.60 0.18
CA ARG A 26 6.56 2.64 0.12
C ARG A 26 7.10 3.67 1.09
N TYR A 27 7.99 3.25 1.98
CA TYR A 27 8.64 4.13 2.94
C TYR A 27 9.95 4.68 2.38
N LYS A 28 10.15 6.00 2.42
CA LYS A 28 11.40 6.61 1.91
C LYS A 28 12.58 6.44 2.86
N ASN A 29 12.32 6.52 4.17
CA ASN A 29 13.37 6.61 5.18
C ASN A 29 13.14 5.56 6.28
N THR A 30 14.24 5.05 6.84
CA THR A 30 14.19 4.25 8.06
C THR A 30 13.85 5.16 9.24
N LYS A 31 12.72 4.91 9.89
CA LYS A 31 12.26 5.68 11.05
C LYS A 31 11.52 4.77 12.03
N VAL A 32 11.58 5.13 13.30
CA VAL A 32 10.78 4.49 14.35
C VAL A 32 9.72 5.48 14.80
N CYS A 33 8.46 5.04 14.82
CA CYS A 33 7.39 5.84 15.38
C CYS A 33 7.52 5.87 16.90
N TYR A 34 7.71 7.05 17.50
CA TYR A 34 7.74 7.15 18.96
C TYR A 34 6.38 6.86 19.63
N LEU A 35 5.28 7.00 18.88
CA LEU A 35 3.91 6.73 19.36
C LEU A 35 3.51 5.26 19.28
N CYS A 36 3.65 4.64 18.11
CA CYS A 36 3.22 3.25 17.90
C CYS A 36 4.36 2.24 17.96
N LYS A 37 5.61 2.68 18.20
CA LYS A 37 6.84 1.87 18.25
C LYS A 37 7.15 1.05 17.00
N ASN A 38 6.33 1.14 15.95
CA ASN A 38 6.62 0.52 14.65
C ASN A 38 7.90 1.11 14.06
N LYS A 39 8.76 0.21 13.59
CA LYS A 39 9.94 0.53 12.80
C LYS A 39 9.59 0.35 11.33
N ILE A 40 9.81 1.40 10.53
CA ILE A 40 9.80 1.31 9.07
C ILE A 40 11.24 1.32 8.57
N GLU A 41 11.48 0.60 7.49
CA GLU A 41 12.79 0.53 6.84
C GLU A 41 12.75 1.29 5.51
N SER A 42 13.87 1.92 5.16
CA SER A 42 13.98 2.66 3.89
C SER A 42 13.78 1.72 2.71
N ASN A 43 13.00 2.18 1.73
CA ASN A 43 12.60 1.44 0.54
C ASN A 43 11.83 0.15 0.82
N HIS A 44 11.38 -0.07 2.06
CA HIS A 44 10.47 -1.16 2.35
C HIS A 44 9.08 -0.86 1.79
N ILE A 45 8.47 -1.89 1.21
CA ILE A 45 7.13 -1.84 0.63
C ILE A 45 6.25 -2.73 1.47
N GLU A 46 5.19 -2.16 2.01
CA GLU A 46 4.25 -2.85 2.87
C GLU A 46 2.84 -2.82 2.26
N ARG A 47 2.08 -3.90 2.42
CA ARG A 47 0.66 -3.93 2.08
C ARG A 47 -0.08 -2.85 2.85
N MET A 48 -0.95 -2.11 2.18
CA MET A 48 -1.76 -1.08 2.83
C MET A 48 -2.52 -1.63 4.06
N GLU A 49 -2.97 -2.88 4.00
CA GLU A 49 -3.67 -3.58 5.09
C GLU A 49 -2.82 -3.76 6.36
N ASN A 50 -1.49 -3.85 6.24
CA ASN A 50 -0.58 -4.06 7.37
C ASN A 50 -0.12 -2.76 8.03
N VAL A 51 -0.34 -1.63 7.35
CA VAL A 51 0.02 -0.31 7.83
C VAL A 51 -0.76 0.00 9.11
N CYS A 52 -0.14 0.75 10.03
CA CYS A 52 -0.79 1.05 11.30
C CYS A 52 -2.15 1.77 11.11
N PRO A 53 -3.17 1.53 11.95
CA PRO A 53 -4.53 2.03 11.73
C PRO A 53 -4.63 3.55 11.57
N LYS A 54 -3.78 4.29 12.28
CA LYS A 54 -3.72 5.76 12.18
C LYS A 54 -3.23 6.21 10.80
N MET A 55 -2.21 5.56 10.27
CA MET A 55 -1.70 5.82 8.92
C MET A 55 -2.72 5.45 7.85
N TRP A 56 -3.35 4.29 7.98
CA TRP A 56 -4.40 3.85 7.08
C TRP A 56 -5.54 4.88 6.96
N LYS A 57 -6.07 5.34 8.10
CA LYS A 57 -7.12 6.38 8.13
C LYS A 57 -6.70 7.68 7.45
N TYR A 58 -5.44 8.08 7.61
CA TYR A 58 -4.90 9.29 6.98
C TYR A 58 -4.79 9.14 5.46
N PHE A 59 -4.26 8.00 4.99
CA PHE A 59 -4.13 7.73 3.57
C PHE A 59 -5.47 7.63 2.84
N HIS A 60 -6.52 7.23 3.55
CA HIS A 60 -7.90 7.20 3.03
C HIS A 60 -8.67 8.50 3.25
N GLY A 61 -8.04 9.56 3.78
CA GLY A 61 -8.67 10.86 3.97
C GLY A 61 -9.73 10.91 5.08
N MET A 62 -9.83 9.86 5.92
CA MET A 62 -10.74 9.83 7.07
C MET A 62 -10.30 10.77 8.19
N ILE A 63 -9.00 11.06 8.26
CA ILE A 63 -8.41 12.06 9.15
C ILE A 63 -7.49 12.97 8.33
N HIS A 64 -7.54 14.27 8.59
CA HIS A 64 -6.70 15.25 7.90
C HIS A 64 -5.45 15.62 8.69
N GLN A 65 -5.48 15.46 10.02
CA GLN A 65 -4.33 15.70 10.87
C GLN A 65 -3.49 14.44 11.03
N PRO A 66 -2.17 14.51 10.81
CA PRO A 66 -1.32 13.36 11.01
C PRO A 66 -1.21 13.00 12.50
N GLN A 67 -1.67 11.81 12.85
CA GLN A 67 -1.60 11.24 14.21
C GLN A 67 -0.43 10.25 14.39
N CYS A 68 0.33 9.98 13.33
CA CYS A 68 1.50 9.13 13.34
C CYS A 68 2.65 9.84 12.59
N PRO A 69 3.81 10.07 13.24
CA PRO A 69 4.99 10.67 12.61
C PRO A 69 5.42 10.02 11.30
N LEU A 70 5.10 8.73 11.11
CA LEU A 70 5.47 7.98 9.92
C LEU A 70 4.60 8.30 8.69
N GLN A 71 3.45 8.97 8.86
CA GLN A 71 2.50 9.27 7.78
C GLN A 71 3.13 10.08 6.65
N SER A 72 3.97 11.06 6.99
CA SER A 72 4.65 11.92 6.01
C SER A 72 5.80 11.23 5.27
N PHE A 73 6.23 10.04 5.72
CA PHE A 73 7.35 9.30 5.13
C PHE A 73 6.90 8.15 4.21
N GLY A 74 5.61 7.82 4.20
CA GLY A 74 5.01 6.83 3.31
C GLY A 74 4.47 7.45 2.02
N LYS A 75 4.64 6.76 0.90
CA LYS A 75 3.97 7.07 -0.37
C LYS A 75 3.03 5.92 -0.72
N VAL A 76 1.75 6.22 -0.91
CA VAL A 76 0.75 5.24 -1.37
C VAL A 76 0.91 5.07 -2.88
N LEU A 77 0.98 3.82 -3.32
CA LEU A 77 1.14 3.39 -4.70
C LEU A 77 0.26 2.16 -4.94
N ARG A 78 0.07 1.77 -6.20
CA ARG A 78 -0.40 0.42 -6.53
C ARG A 78 0.80 -0.47 -6.83
N VAL A 79 0.63 -1.79 -6.71
CA VAL A 79 1.67 -2.78 -7.06
C VAL A 79 2.19 -2.57 -8.49
N LYS A 80 1.31 -2.25 -9.44
CA LYS A 80 1.69 -1.95 -10.82
C LYS A 80 2.58 -0.71 -11.01
N ASP A 81 2.60 0.18 -10.02
CA ASP A 81 3.41 1.42 -10.07
C ASP A 81 4.83 1.21 -9.50
N LEU A 82 5.12 0.01 -8.98
CA LEU A 82 6.45 -0.37 -8.50
C LEU A 82 7.40 -0.58 -9.66
N ARG A 83 8.68 -0.23 -9.47
CA ARG A 83 9.73 -0.61 -10.42
C ARG A 83 9.93 -2.12 -10.41
N TYR A 84 10.51 -2.66 -11.47
CA TYR A 84 10.77 -4.10 -11.59
C TYR A 84 11.51 -4.68 -10.37
N GLU A 85 12.62 -4.05 -9.95
CA GLU A 85 13.40 -4.48 -8.78
C GLU A 85 12.61 -4.41 -7.45
N GLU A 86 11.75 -3.39 -7.30
CA GLU A 86 10.87 -3.23 -6.13
C GLU A 86 9.78 -4.32 -6.11
N LEU A 87 9.24 -4.65 -7.28
CA LEU A 87 8.22 -5.68 -7.45
C LEU A 87 8.77 -7.09 -7.19
N GLU A 88 9.99 -7.40 -7.63
CA GLU A 88 10.63 -8.69 -7.33
C GLU A 88 10.83 -8.87 -5.82
N LYS A 89 11.42 -7.87 -5.15
CA LYS A 89 11.59 -7.91 -3.69
C LYS A 89 10.26 -8.05 -2.94
N TYR A 90 9.24 -7.31 -3.36
CA TYR A 90 7.92 -7.38 -2.75
C TYR A 90 7.28 -8.77 -2.93
N LYS A 91 7.46 -9.42 -4.10
CA LYS A 91 7.00 -10.79 -4.32
C LYS A 91 7.73 -11.80 -3.43
N ASP A 92 9.05 -11.67 -3.31
CA ASP A 92 9.87 -12.54 -2.45
C ASP A 92 9.44 -12.43 -0.98
N ASP A 93 9.18 -11.21 -0.50
CA ASP A 93 8.71 -10.96 0.86
C ASP A 93 7.32 -11.54 1.15
N LEU A 94 6.47 -11.65 0.13
CA LEU A 94 5.16 -12.30 0.24
C LEU A 94 5.27 -13.83 0.28
N GLN A 95 6.23 -14.43 -0.41
CA GLN A 95 6.42 -15.89 -0.44
C GLN A 95 7.13 -16.43 0.81
N ARG A 96 7.89 -15.58 1.52
CA ARG A 96 8.63 -15.95 2.74
C ARG A 96 7.80 -15.87 4.02
N LYS A 97 6.57 -15.35 3.98
CA LYS A 97 5.64 -15.25 5.11
C LYS A 97 4.56 -16.31 5.04
#